data_AF-A0A5C6Z9B5-F1
#
_entry.id   AF-A0A5C6Z9B5-F1
#
_cell.length_a   1.000
_cell.length_b   1.000
_cell.length_c   1.000
_cell.angle_alpha   90.00
_cell.angle_beta   90.00
_cell.angle_gamma   90.00
#
_symmetry.space_group_name_H-M   'P 1'
#
loop_
_entity.id
_entity.type
_entity.pdbx_description
1 polymer ?
#
loop_
_entity_poly.entity_id
_entity_poly.type
_entity_poly.pdbx_seq_one_letter_code
_entity_poly.pdbx_strand_id
1 'polypeptide(L)'
;LLMIGGAYLCFEGVEKLAHKWLHTADDDAHEAALAEAARNPAIDLAALEKDKVKGAIRTDFILSAEIIAITLGTVAEASFMTRVLVLSGIALLMTIGVYGLVAGIVKLDDAGLWLSRKAAAWQQALGRGLLWLAPWLMKALSVAGTAAMFLVGGGILTHGAPFLHHAIQHVVEALGASGFARTLVELLGDAIAGILAGIVVVAVVTGIQRLRHRRE
;
A
#
# COMPACT_ATOMS: atom_id res chain seq x y z
N LEU A 1 -3.98 18.97 -2.24
CA LEU A 1 -4.26 17.69 -2.93
C LEU A 1 -3.40 16.55 -2.37
N LEU A 2 -2.06 16.66 -2.40
CA LEU A 2 -1.17 15.61 -1.86
C LEU A 2 -1.46 15.25 -0.40
N MET A 3 -1.62 16.23 0.51
CA MET A 3 -1.95 15.94 1.92
C MET A 3 -3.27 15.19 2.11
N ILE A 4 -4.28 15.44 1.27
CA ILE A 4 -5.55 14.71 1.29
C ILE A 4 -5.33 13.28 0.81
N GLY A 5 -4.51 13.09 -0.23
CA GLY A 5 -4.08 11.77 -0.69
C GLY A 5 -3.32 11.00 0.39
N GLY A 6 -2.38 11.66 1.08
CA GLY A 6 -1.65 11.07 2.21
C GLY A 6 -2.59 10.65 3.35
N ALA A 7 -3.53 11.53 3.73
CA ALA A 7 -4.55 11.19 4.73
C ALA A 7 -5.44 10.00 4.30
N TYR A 8 -5.79 9.92 3.01
CA TYR A 8 -6.54 8.79 2.44
C TYR A 8 -5.73 7.48 2.50
N LEU A 9 -4.44 7.51 2.17
CA LEU A 9 -3.56 6.33 2.29
C LEU A 9 -3.43 5.86 3.74
N CYS A 10 -3.27 6.79 4.68
CA CYS A 10 -3.24 6.49 6.11
C CYS A 10 -4.57 5.87 6.58
N PHE A 11 -5.70 6.42 6.13
CA PHE A 11 -7.03 5.88 6.40
C PHE A 11 -7.17 4.45 5.86
N GLU A 12 -6.88 4.21 4.58
CA GLU A 12 -7.01 2.89 3.95
C GLU A 12 -6.05 1.87 4.59
N GLY A 13 -4.86 2.31 5.02
CA GLY A 13 -3.92 1.47 5.76
C GLY A 13 -4.47 1.02 7.12
N VAL A 14 -5.03 1.95 7.90
CA VAL A 14 -5.64 1.63 9.20
C VAL A 14 -6.91 0.81 9.01
N GLU A 15 -7.74 1.10 8.01
CA GLU A 15 -8.95 0.34 7.69
C GLU A 15 -8.61 -1.12 7.35
N LYS A 16 -7.58 -1.37 6.53
CA LYS A 16 -7.08 -2.73 6.24
C LYS A 16 -6.61 -3.49 7.48
N LEU A 17 -5.94 -2.79 8.41
CA LEU A 17 -5.57 -3.38 9.70
C LEU A 17 -6.81 -3.61 10.56
N ALA A 18 -7.71 -2.64 10.65
CA ALA A 18 -8.92 -2.73 11.45
C ALA A 18 -9.79 -3.91 11.01
N HIS A 19 -10.09 -4.07 9.72
CA HIS A 19 -10.90 -5.20 9.22
C HIS A 19 -10.29 -6.56 9.55
N LYS A 20 -8.96 -6.70 9.58
CA LYS A 20 -8.31 -7.96 9.91
C LYS A 20 -8.42 -8.33 11.40
N TRP A 21 -8.66 -7.36 12.28
CA TRP A 21 -8.69 -7.54 13.74
C TRP A 21 -10.09 -7.34 14.35
N LEU A 22 -10.93 -6.55 13.69
CA LEU A 22 -12.30 -6.24 14.05
C LEU A 22 -13.22 -6.91 13.01
N HIS A 23 -13.32 -8.24 13.07
CA HIS A 23 -14.38 -8.95 12.37
C HIS A 23 -15.72 -8.44 12.91
N THR A 24 -16.39 -7.63 12.11
CA THR A 24 -17.74 -7.16 12.42
C THR A 24 -18.72 -8.17 11.79
N ALA A 25 -19.87 -8.43 12.41
CA ALA A 25 -20.86 -9.38 11.89
C ALA A 25 -21.36 -9.07 10.45
N ASP A 26 -21.14 -7.84 9.96
CA ASP A 26 -21.39 -7.42 8.57
C ASP A 26 -20.34 -7.95 7.57
N ASP A 27 -19.10 -8.19 8.02
CA ASP A 27 -18.03 -8.73 7.18
C ASP A 27 -18.25 -10.22 6.89
N ASP A 28 -18.82 -10.98 7.85
CA ASP A 28 -19.24 -12.36 7.63
C ASP A 28 -20.36 -12.46 6.59
N ALA A 29 -21.27 -11.47 6.52
CA ALA A 29 -22.30 -11.39 5.50
C ALA A 29 -21.73 -11.03 4.12
N HIS A 30 -20.68 -10.20 4.06
CA HIS A 30 -20.00 -9.86 2.80
C HIS A 30 -19.12 -11.01 2.29
N GLU A 31 -18.40 -11.72 3.16
CA GLU A 31 -17.65 -12.93 2.79
C GLU A 31 -18.60 -14.08 2.41
N ALA A 32 -19.73 -14.24 3.11
CA ALA A 32 -20.77 -15.19 2.72
C ALA A 32 -21.39 -14.84 1.35
N ALA A 33 -21.67 -13.55 1.10
CA ALA A 33 -22.15 -13.07 -0.20
C ALA A 33 -21.11 -13.25 -1.31
N LEU A 34 -19.81 -13.09 -1.03
CA LEU A 34 -18.73 -13.38 -1.98
C LEU A 34 -18.58 -14.89 -2.25
N ALA A 35 -18.75 -15.73 -1.23
CA ALA A 35 -18.73 -17.19 -1.34
C ALA A 35 -19.99 -17.75 -2.03
N GLU A 36 -21.10 -17.00 -2.01
CA GLU A 36 -22.34 -17.27 -2.73
C GLU A 36 -22.29 -16.72 -4.17
N ALA A 37 -21.65 -15.56 -4.39
CA ALA A 37 -21.33 -15.00 -5.71
C ALA A 37 -20.40 -15.90 -6.53
N ALA A 38 -19.41 -16.52 -5.88
CA ALA A 38 -18.52 -17.50 -6.51
C ALA A 38 -19.26 -18.76 -7.02
N ARG A 39 -20.51 -19.01 -6.57
CA ARG A 39 -21.33 -20.16 -6.97
C ARG A 39 -22.44 -19.79 -7.95
N ASN A 40 -22.66 -18.51 -8.23
CA ASN A 40 -23.76 -18.03 -9.05
C ASN A 40 -23.24 -17.18 -10.24
N PRO A 41 -23.32 -17.67 -11.49
CA PRO A 41 -22.79 -16.99 -12.68
C PRO A 41 -23.47 -15.64 -13.02
N ALA A 42 -24.47 -15.21 -12.25
CA ALA A 42 -25.30 -14.04 -12.49
C ALA A 42 -25.03 -12.86 -11.53
N ILE A 43 -24.07 -12.98 -10.59
CA ILE A 43 -23.64 -11.82 -9.80
C ILE A 43 -22.67 -11.00 -10.65
N ASP A 44 -22.86 -9.68 -10.69
CA ASP A 44 -22.06 -8.74 -11.48
C ASP A 44 -20.63 -8.65 -10.94
N LEU A 45 -19.82 -9.70 -11.20
CA LEU A 45 -18.38 -9.72 -10.89
C LEU A 45 -17.68 -8.50 -11.50
N ALA A 46 -18.18 -7.97 -12.62
CA ALA A 46 -17.61 -6.80 -13.27
C ALA A 46 -17.77 -5.52 -12.45
N ALA A 47 -18.87 -5.34 -11.70
CA ALA A 47 -19.02 -4.20 -10.80
C ALA A 47 -18.03 -4.23 -9.63
N LEU A 48 -17.86 -5.39 -8.98
CA LEU A 48 -16.90 -5.56 -7.89
C LEU A 48 -15.44 -5.44 -8.37
N GLU A 49 -15.15 -5.98 -9.56
CA GLU A 49 -13.84 -5.84 -10.19
C GLU A 49 -13.54 -4.38 -10.54
N LYS A 50 -14.52 -3.65 -11.08
CA LYS A 50 -14.38 -2.24 -11.41
C LYS A 50 -14.09 -1.37 -10.19
N ASP A 51 -14.73 -1.63 -9.05
CA ASP A 51 -14.45 -0.90 -7.82
C ASP A 51 -13.05 -1.19 -7.28
N LYS A 52 -12.61 -2.45 -7.33
CA LYS A 52 -11.21 -2.82 -6.98
C LYS A 52 -10.20 -2.15 -7.90
N VAL A 53 -10.42 -2.18 -9.22
CA VAL A 53 -9.55 -1.52 -10.21
C VAL A 53 -9.51 -0.01 -9.96
N LYS A 54 -10.65 0.62 -9.69
CA LYS A 54 -10.73 2.05 -9.40
C LYS A 54 -9.99 2.43 -8.12
N GLY A 55 -10.09 1.62 -7.08
CA GLY A 55 -9.32 1.78 -5.85
C GLY A 55 -7.81 1.70 -6.12
N ALA A 56 -7.38 0.66 -6.82
CA ALA A 56 -5.97 0.45 -7.18
C ALA A 56 -5.39 1.63 -7.99
N ILE A 57 -6.13 2.14 -8.99
CA ILE A 57 -5.70 3.29 -9.79
C ILE A 57 -5.53 4.55 -8.92
N ARG A 58 -6.41 4.77 -7.94
CA ARG A 58 -6.30 5.92 -7.02
C ARG A 58 -5.04 5.83 -6.18
N THR A 59 -4.81 4.67 -5.58
CA THR A 59 -3.64 4.42 -4.74
C THR A 59 -2.35 4.58 -5.57
N ASP A 60 -2.29 4.00 -6.77
CA ASP A 60 -1.16 4.13 -7.68
C ASP A 60 -0.93 5.58 -8.14
N PHE A 61 -1.99 6.35 -8.40
CA PHE A 61 -1.88 7.77 -8.73
C PHE A 61 -1.30 8.60 -7.57
N ILE A 62 -1.75 8.35 -6.34
CA ILE A 62 -1.23 9.08 -5.17
C ILE A 62 0.24 8.72 -4.93
N LEU A 63 0.59 7.43 -5.00
CA LEU A 63 1.98 6.97 -4.82
C LEU A 63 2.91 7.49 -5.91
N SER A 64 2.50 7.42 -7.18
CA SER A 64 3.30 7.95 -8.30
C SER A 64 3.45 9.48 -8.24
N ALA A 65 2.39 10.21 -7.86
CA ALA A 65 2.46 11.66 -7.67
C ALA A 65 3.41 12.06 -6.53
N GLU A 66 3.47 11.28 -5.46
CA GLU A 66 4.42 11.50 -4.38
C GLU A 66 5.87 11.26 -4.83
N ILE A 67 6.16 10.13 -5.47
CA ILE A 67 7.50 9.82 -5.99
C ILE A 67 7.98 10.96 -6.89
N ILE A 68 7.10 11.48 -7.75
CA ILE A 68 7.38 12.63 -8.61
C ILE A 68 7.63 13.90 -7.79
N ALA A 69 6.82 14.19 -6.76
CA ALA A 69 6.99 15.36 -5.92
C ALA A 69 8.30 15.33 -5.11
N ILE A 70 8.64 14.18 -4.50
CA ILE A 70 9.91 13.96 -3.79
C ILE A 70 11.08 14.09 -4.76
N THR A 71 11.01 13.43 -5.92
CA THR A 71 12.06 13.51 -6.93
C THR A 71 12.24 14.94 -7.40
N LEU A 72 11.16 15.64 -7.74
CA LEU A 72 11.21 17.04 -8.18
C LEU A 72 11.79 17.95 -7.10
N GLY A 73 11.49 17.69 -5.83
CA GLY A 73 12.09 18.36 -4.68
C GLY A 73 13.60 18.12 -4.56
N THR A 74 14.06 16.88 -4.73
CA THR A 74 15.50 16.54 -4.63
C THR A 74 16.32 17.10 -5.79
N VAL A 75 15.74 17.20 -6.99
CA VAL A 75 16.38 17.80 -8.17
C VAL A 75 15.89 19.24 -8.44
N ALA A 76 15.30 19.91 -7.44
CA ALA A 76 14.70 21.24 -7.60
C ALA A 76 15.70 22.33 -7.98
N GLU A 77 16.99 22.14 -7.70
CA GLU A 77 18.07 23.08 -8.05
C GLU A 77 18.83 22.65 -9.33
N ALA A 78 18.51 21.48 -9.91
CA ALA A 78 19.20 20.99 -11.09
C ALA A 78 18.74 21.72 -12.37
N SER A 79 19.52 21.61 -13.46
CA SER A 79 19.13 22.14 -14.77
C SER A 79 17.84 21.48 -15.29
N PHE A 80 17.08 22.18 -16.14
CA PHE A 80 15.81 21.65 -16.69
C PHE A 80 15.98 20.27 -17.35
N MET A 81 17.03 20.10 -18.16
CA MET A 81 17.32 18.81 -18.82
C MET A 81 17.61 17.70 -17.83
N THR A 82 18.35 17.99 -16.75
CA THR A 82 18.61 17.01 -15.67
C THR A 82 17.30 16.59 -14.99
N ARG A 83 16.41 17.54 -14.68
CA ARG A 83 15.12 17.22 -14.04
C ARG A 83 14.27 16.32 -14.93
N VAL A 84 14.16 16.64 -16.22
CA VAL A 84 13.38 15.85 -17.18
C VAL A 84 13.93 14.43 -17.28
N LEU A 85 15.25 14.26 -17.38
CA LEU A 85 15.88 12.95 -17.48
C LEU A 85 15.70 12.12 -16.21
N VAL A 86 15.88 12.72 -15.03
CA VAL A 86 15.74 12.02 -13.74
C VAL A 86 14.28 11.61 -13.52
N LEU A 87 13.32 12.52 -13.72
CA LEU A 87 11.89 12.22 -13.56
C LEU A 87 11.42 11.14 -14.54
N SER A 88 11.81 11.23 -15.81
CA SER A 88 11.44 10.22 -16.82
C SER A 88 12.09 8.86 -16.52
N GLY A 89 13.36 8.87 -16.08
CA GLY A 89 14.09 7.67 -15.71
C GLY A 89 13.46 6.96 -14.51
N ILE A 90 13.13 7.69 -13.44
CA ILE A 90 12.46 7.13 -12.25
C ILE A 90 11.07 6.62 -12.61
N ALA A 91 10.30 7.36 -13.41
CA ALA A 91 8.97 6.91 -13.85
C ALA A 91 9.04 5.58 -14.61
N LEU A 92 9.96 5.45 -15.57
CA LEU A 92 10.16 4.21 -16.32
C LEU A 92 10.67 3.07 -15.43
N LEU A 93 11.65 3.35 -14.57
CA LEU A 93 12.23 2.36 -13.67
C LEU A 93 11.18 1.82 -12.71
N MET A 94 10.36 2.67 -12.11
CA MET A 94 9.30 2.24 -11.19
C MET A 94 8.20 1.47 -11.93
N THR A 95 7.81 1.92 -13.12
CA THR A 95 6.83 1.20 -13.94
C THR A 95 7.34 -0.21 -14.27
N ILE A 96 8.52 -0.34 -14.88
CA ILE A 96 9.06 -1.64 -15.27
C ILE A 96 9.39 -2.49 -14.03
N GLY A 97 9.97 -1.88 -13.01
CA GLY A 97 10.40 -2.55 -11.78
C GLY A 97 9.23 -3.15 -11.01
N VAL A 98 8.20 -2.34 -10.71
CA VAL A 98 7.06 -2.78 -9.90
C VAL A 98 6.17 -3.74 -10.69
N TYR A 99 5.76 -3.38 -11.91
CA TYR A 99 4.90 -4.26 -12.72
C TYR A 99 5.64 -5.53 -13.16
N GLY A 100 6.94 -5.43 -13.45
CA GLY A 100 7.78 -6.59 -13.77
C GLY A 100 7.96 -7.53 -12.59
N LEU A 101 8.17 -6.99 -11.38
CA LEU A 101 8.24 -7.79 -10.16
C LEU A 101 6.93 -8.54 -9.92
N VAL A 102 5.79 -7.85 -9.94
CA VAL A 102 4.47 -8.47 -9.74
C VAL A 102 4.16 -9.51 -10.82
N ALA A 103 4.42 -9.20 -12.09
CA ALA A 103 4.26 -10.17 -13.18
C ALA A 103 5.16 -11.40 -13.00
N GLY A 104 6.40 -11.21 -12.54
CA GLY A 104 7.31 -12.30 -12.19
C GLY A 104 6.73 -13.20 -11.10
N ILE A 105 6.16 -12.61 -10.05
CA ILE A 105 5.55 -13.35 -8.94
C ILE A 105 4.35 -14.20 -9.42
N VAL A 106 3.46 -13.63 -10.23
CA VAL A 106 2.32 -14.36 -10.80
C VAL A 106 2.81 -15.49 -11.72
N LYS A 107 3.83 -15.22 -12.54
CA LYS A 107 4.41 -16.22 -13.43
C LYS A 107 5.03 -17.40 -12.69
N LEU A 108 5.61 -17.15 -11.51
CA LEU A 108 6.15 -18.19 -10.64
C LEU A 108 5.03 -19.10 -10.11
N ASP A 109 3.87 -18.55 -9.74
CA ASP A 109 2.71 -19.35 -9.30
C ASP A 109 2.20 -20.28 -10.42
N ASP A 110 2.00 -19.72 -11.63
CA ASP A 110 1.63 -20.49 -12.83
C ASP A 110 2.66 -21.58 -13.17
N ALA A 111 3.95 -21.23 -13.07
CA ALA A 111 5.03 -22.19 -13.28
C ALA A 111 5.01 -23.30 -12.23
N GLY A 112 4.69 -22.99 -10.97
CA GLY A 112 4.55 -23.96 -9.89
C GLY A 112 3.46 -24.99 -10.20
N LEU A 113 2.31 -24.54 -10.69
CA LEU A 113 1.21 -25.40 -11.12
C LEU A 113 1.59 -26.27 -12.33
N TRP A 114 2.31 -25.70 -13.29
CA TRP A 114 2.77 -26.46 -14.46
C TRP A 114 3.82 -27.52 -14.09
N LEU A 115 4.77 -27.21 -13.20
CA LEU A 115 5.79 -28.15 -12.72
C LEU A 115 5.18 -29.29 -11.89
N SER A 116 4.15 -29.00 -11.09
CA SER A 116 3.49 -30.00 -10.24
C SER A 116 2.80 -31.12 -11.03
N ARG A 117 2.48 -30.88 -12.31
CA ARG A 117 1.84 -31.83 -13.24
C ARG A 117 2.83 -32.63 -14.10
N LYS A 118 4.14 -32.41 -13.95
CA LYS A 118 5.17 -33.15 -14.72
C LYS A 118 5.40 -34.56 -14.19
N ALA A 119 5.95 -35.44 -15.03
CA ALA A 119 6.20 -36.85 -14.67
C ALA A 119 7.39 -37.03 -13.70
N ALA A 120 8.39 -36.14 -13.73
CA ALA A 120 9.58 -36.29 -12.91
C ALA A 120 9.32 -35.85 -11.46
N ALA A 121 9.63 -36.72 -10.50
CA ALA A 121 9.37 -36.48 -9.07
C ALA A 121 10.03 -35.20 -8.52
N TRP A 122 11.23 -34.85 -9.02
CA TRP A 122 11.92 -33.61 -8.62
C TRP A 122 11.21 -32.36 -9.14
N GLN A 123 10.64 -32.40 -10.35
CA GLN A 123 9.85 -31.30 -10.91
C GLN A 123 8.54 -31.12 -10.13
N GLN A 124 7.90 -32.22 -9.76
CA GLN A 124 6.70 -32.18 -8.92
C GLN A 124 7.00 -31.61 -7.52
N ALA A 125 8.13 -31.99 -6.92
CA ALA A 125 8.56 -31.46 -5.63
C ALA A 125 8.81 -29.95 -5.69
N LEU A 126 9.53 -29.47 -6.73
CA LEU A 126 9.73 -28.04 -6.95
C LEU A 126 8.42 -27.29 -7.19
N GLY A 127 7.53 -27.83 -8.03
CA GLY A 127 6.22 -27.23 -8.28
C GLY A 127 5.37 -27.09 -7.03
N ARG A 128 5.32 -28.14 -6.18
CA ARG A 128 4.64 -28.09 -4.88
C ARG A 128 5.28 -27.09 -3.92
N GLY A 129 6.61 -26.99 -3.90
CA GLY A 129 7.32 -25.99 -3.10
C GLY A 129 6.98 -24.56 -3.52
N LEU A 130 6.90 -24.31 -4.83
CA LEU A 130 6.56 -22.99 -5.36
C LEU A 130 5.11 -22.60 -5.05
N LEU A 131 4.17 -23.52 -5.22
CA LEU A 131 2.75 -23.34 -4.84
C LEU A 131 2.58 -23.11 -3.33
N TRP A 132 3.42 -23.71 -2.50
CA TRP A 132 3.39 -23.49 -1.05
C TRP A 132 3.93 -22.09 -0.66
N LEU A 133 4.92 -21.58 -1.40
CA LEU A 133 5.50 -20.25 -1.19
C LEU A 133 4.61 -19.11 -1.71
N ALA A 134 3.88 -19.32 -2.79
CA ALA A 134 3.00 -18.30 -3.40
C ALA A 134 2.08 -17.57 -2.39
N PRO A 135 1.30 -18.26 -1.52
CA PRO A 135 0.44 -17.58 -0.54
C PRO A 135 1.22 -16.80 0.53
N TRP A 136 2.41 -17.26 0.91
CA TRP A 136 3.27 -16.53 1.85
C TRP A 136 3.80 -15.24 1.22
N LEU A 137 4.21 -15.30 -0.04
CA LEU A 137 4.66 -14.14 -0.80
C LEU A 137 3.55 -13.10 -0.96
N MET A 138 2.33 -13.54 -1.30
CA MET A 138 1.16 -12.65 -1.40
C MET A 138 0.81 -11.99 -0.06
N LYS A 139 0.89 -12.73 1.06
CA LYS A 139 0.71 -12.17 2.41
C LYS A 139 1.80 -11.16 2.77
N ALA A 140 3.07 -11.48 2.46
CA ALA A 140 4.19 -10.58 2.71
C ALA A 140 4.03 -9.27 1.91
N LEU A 141 3.63 -9.35 0.64
CA LEU A 141 3.33 -8.18 -0.18
C LEU A 141 2.18 -7.33 0.38
N SER A 142 1.13 -7.96 0.92
CA SER A 142 0.03 -7.24 1.55
C SER A 142 0.49 -6.45 2.78
N VAL A 143 1.32 -7.06 3.63
CA VAL A 143 1.90 -6.40 4.81
C VAL A 143 2.86 -5.29 4.38
N ALA A 144 3.75 -5.57 3.43
CA ALA A 144 4.69 -4.58 2.89
C ALA A 144 3.96 -3.40 2.25
N GLY A 145 2.89 -3.66 1.50
CA GLY A 145 2.04 -2.62 0.91
C GLY A 145 1.36 -1.75 1.96
N THR A 146 0.82 -2.36 3.02
CA THR A 146 0.21 -1.61 4.13
C THR A 146 1.25 -0.76 4.88
N ALA A 147 2.45 -1.30 5.12
CA ALA A 147 3.56 -0.54 5.69
C ALA A 147 3.95 0.63 4.78
N ALA A 148 4.05 0.40 3.46
CA ALA A 148 4.33 1.44 2.48
C ALA A 148 3.27 2.54 2.50
N MET A 149 1.97 2.21 2.63
CA MET A 149 0.90 3.20 2.73
C MET A 149 1.08 4.14 3.94
N PHE A 150 1.55 3.64 5.09
CA PHE A 150 1.83 4.48 6.26
C PHE A 150 3.10 5.30 6.11
N LEU A 151 4.15 4.70 5.55
CA LEU A 151 5.43 5.38 5.31
C LEU A 151 5.24 6.57 4.37
N VAL A 152 4.58 6.32 3.25
CA VAL A 152 4.26 7.31 2.23
C VAL A 152 3.22 8.31 2.74
N GLY A 153 2.07 7.84 3.22
CA GLY A 153 1.01 8.72 3.69
C GLY A 153 1.48 9.60 4.85
N GLY A 154 2.24 9.03 5.78
CA GLY A 154 2.89 9.73 6.88
C GLY A 154 3.91 10.75 6.40
N GLY A 155 4.82 10.37 5.50
CA GLY A 155 5.80 11.26 4.90
C GLY A 155 5.17 12.47 4.20
N ILE A 156 4.09 12.26 3.43
CA ILE A 156 3.33 13.35 2.80
C ILE A 156 2.77 14.31 3.86
N LEU A 157 2.24 13.77 4.97
CA LEU A 157 1.64 14.58 6.03
C LEU A 157 2.71 15.34 6.83
N THR A 158 3.84 14.70 7.17
CA THR A 158 4.93 15.32 7.92
C THR A 158 5.61 16.43 7.12
N HIS A 159 5.81 16.25 5.81
CA HIS A 159 6.31 17.30 4.92
C HIS A 159 5.35 18.48 4.82
N GLY A 160 4.04 18.23 4.79
CA GLY A 160 3.01 19.27 4.74
C GLY A 160 2.75 19.96 6.09
N ALA A 161 3.22 19.38 7.20
CA ALA A 161 2.95 19.83 8.56
C ALA A 161 4.26 20.11 9.33
N PRO A 162 4.74 21.36 9.32
CA PRO A 162 6.03 21.73 9.92
C PRO A 162 6.20 21.29 11.38
N PHE A 163 5.13 21.34 12.18
CA PHE A 163 5.17 20.91 13.58
C PHE A 163 5.51 19.42 13.73
N LEU A 164 5.02 18.59 12.81
CA LEU A 164 5.21 17.13 12.84
C LEU A 164 6.63 16.78 12.40
N HIS A 165 7.11 17.48 11.36
CA HIS A 165 8.51 17.39 10.95
C HIS A 165 9.48 17.80 12.07
N HIS A 166 9.23 18.93 12.76
CA HIS A 166 10.06 19.36 13.88
C HIS A 166 10.02 18.39 15.06
N ALA A 167 8.85 17.80 15.37
CA ALA A 167 8.75 16.78 16.40
C ALA A 167 9.62 15.56 16.08
N ILE A 168 9.63 15.09 14.83
CA ILE A 168 10.51 13.99 14.39
C ILE A 168 11.98 14.40 14.47
N GLN A 169 12.35 15.62 14.04
CA GLN A 169 13.73 16.12 14.15
C GLN A 169 14.20 16.18 15.61
N HIS A 170 13.36 16.62 16.55
CA HIS A 170 13.71 16.61 17.97
C HIS A 170 13.97 15.19 18.50
N VAL A 171 13.22 14.18 18.02
CA VAL A 171 13.49 12.78 18.39
C VAL A 171 14.81 12.29 17.79
N VAL A 172 15.11 12.64 16.54
CA VAL A 172 16.41 12.33 15.90
C VAL A 172 17.57 12.92 16.70
N GLU A 173 17.46 14.20 17.08
CA GLU A 173 18.45 14.93 17.87
C GLU A 173 18.60 14.32 19.28
N ALA A 174 17.49 14.03 19.96
CA ALA A 174 17.49 13.44 21.30
C ALA A 174 18.13 12.04 21.33
N LEU A 175 17.97 11.26 20.27
CA LEU A 175 18.60 9.94 20.11
C LEU A 175 20.06 10.04 19.63
N GLY A 176 20.56 11.22 19.29
CA GLY A 176 21.88 11.40 18.68
C GLY A 176 22.05 10.64 17.36
N ALA A 177 20.94 10.37 16.66
CA ALA A 177 20.95 9.54 15.47
C ALA A 177 21.60 10.30 14.30
N SER A 178 22.56 9.66 13.63
CA SER A 178 23.26 10.22 12.47
C SER A 178 23.42 9.18 11.36
N GLY A 179 23.71 9.67 10.14
CA GLY A 179 23.85 8.80 8.96
C GLY A 179 22.61 7.92 8.73
N PHE A 180 22.82 6.62 8.59
CA PHE A 180 21.74 5.65 8.39
C PHE A 180 20.73 5.60 9.53
N ALA A 181 21.17 5.78 10.78
CA ALA A 181 20.28 5.76 11.94
C ALA A 181 19.27 6.92 11.88
N ARG A 182 19.68 8.10 11.40
CA ARG A 182 18.78 9.24 11.19
C ARG A 182 17.67 8.88 10.20
N THR A 183 18.04 8.34 9.04
CA THR A 183 17.05 7.94 8.02
C THR A 183 16.06 6.93 8.58
N LEU A 184 16.52 5.98 9.38
CA LEU A 184 15.63 4.98 9.99
C LEU A 184 14.66 5.61 11.00
N VAL A 185 15.13 6.55 11.82
CA VAL A 185 14.28 7.28 12.79
C VAL A 185 13.27 8.17 12.08
N GLU A 186 13.68 8.90 11.03
CA GLU A 186 12.77 9.72 10.22
C GLU A 186 11.69 8.85 9.56
N LEU A 187 12.10 7.72 8.97
CA LEU A 187 11.20 6.78 8.30
C LEU A 187 10.20 6.14 9.29
N LEU A 188 10.65 5.78 10.48
CA LEU A 188 9.76 5.30 11.55
C LEU A 188 8.84 6.40 12.07
N GLY A 189 9.35 7.63 12.18
CA GLY A 189 8.56 8.80 12.57
C GLY A 189 7.42 9.07 11.59
N ASP A 190 7.72 9.02 10.29
CA ASP A 190 6.72 9.13 9.23
C ASP A 190 5.69 8.01 9.33
N ALA A 191 6.11 6.75 9.48
CA ALA A 191 5.18 5.63 9.64
C ALA A 191 4.24 5.81 10.84
N ILE A 192 4.78 6.23 12.00
CA ILE A 192 3.99 6.47 13.22
C ILE A 192 3.01 7.62 13.00
N ALA A 193 3.47 8.73 12.43
CA ALA A 193 2.62 9.86 12.06
C ALA A 193 1.48 9.43 11.13
N GLY A 194 1.79 8.59 10.13
CA GLY A 194 0.81 8.02 9.22
C GLY A 194 -0.23 7.16 9.92
N ILE A 195 0.19 6.25 10.80
CA ILE A 195 -0.72 5.42 11.60
C ILE A 195 -1.64 6.28 12.46
N LEU A 196 -1.08 7.25 13.20
CA LEU A 196 -1.86 8.14 14.06
C LEU A 196 -2.87 8.96 13.26
N ALA A 197 -2.45 9.53 12.14
CA ALA A 197 -3.34 10.25 11.24
C ALA A 197 -4.46 9.35 10.71
N GLY A 198 -4.13 8.11 10.31
CA GLY A 198 -5.11 7.13 9.84
C GLY A 198 -6.15 6.79 10.92
N ILE A 199 -5.72 6.57 12.16
CA ILE A 199 -6.61 6.30 13.30
C ILE A 199 -7.56 7.47 13.52
N VAL A 200 -7.04 8.71 13.50
CA VAL A 200 -7.86 9.92 13.65
C VAL A 200 -8.89 10.02 12.53
N VAL A 201 -8.49 9.82 11.27
CA VAL A 201 -9.41 9.89 10.13
C VAL A 201 -10.49 8.81 10.21
N VAL A 202 -10.13 7.56 10.52
CA VAL A 202 -11.09 6.46 10.72
C VAL A 202 -12.09 6.80 11.83
N ALA A 203 -11.61 7.30 12.97
CA ALA A 203 -12.46 7.70 14.09
C ALA A 203 -13.45 8.80 13.72
N VAL A 204 -13.00 9.82 12.98
CA VAL A 204 -13.86 10.91 12.48
C VAL A 204 -14.91 10.38 11.50
N VAL A 205 -14.51 9.58 10.51
CA VAL A 205 -15.42 9.01 9.50
C VAL A 205 -16.48 8.13 10.16
N THR A 206 -16.05 7.23 11.05
CA THR A 206 -16.96 6.32 11.79
C THR A 206 -17.89 7.10 12.71
N GLY A 207 -17.39 8.14 13.38
CA GLY A 207 -18.19 9.04 14.22
C GLY A 207 -19.27 9.75 13.43
N ILE A 208 -18.93 10.30 12.26
CA ILE A 208 -19.88 10.98 11.37
C ILE A 208 -20.94 10.00 10.85
N GLN A 209 -20.54 8.79 10.44
CA GLN A 209 -21.48 7.75 9.98
C GLN A 209 -22.48 7.36 11.06
N ARG A 210 -22.02 7.14 12.30
CA ARG A 210 -22.90 6.84 13.45
C ARG A 210 -23.87 7.97 13.77
N LEU A 211 -23.44 9.22 13.62
CA LEU A 211 -24.30 10.39 13.82
C LEU A 211 -25.35 10.55 12.70
N ARG A 212 -25.02 10.18 11.46
CA ARG A 212 -25.97 10.19 10.33
C ARG A 212 -27.00 9.06 10.44
N HIS A 213 -26.59 7.84 10.81
CA HIS A 213 -27.50 6.71 10.99
C HIS A 213 -28.46 6.86 12.18
N ARG A 214 -28.17 7.73 13.16
CA ARG A 214 -29.12 8.07 14.23
C ARG A 214 -30.19 9.08 13.82
N ARG A 215 -30.10 9.68 12.63
CA ARG A 215 -31.04 10.70 12.13
C ARG A 215 -32.04 10.15 11.11
N GLU A 216 -31.89 8.91 10.67
CA GLU A 216 -32.88 8.14 9.91
C GLU A 216 -33.61 7.18 10.87
#